data_AF-A0A847JYW0-F1
#
_entry.id   AF-A0A847JYW0-F1
#
_cell.length_a   1.000
_cell.length_b   1.000
_cell.length_c   1.000
_cell.angle_alpha   90.00
_cell.angle_beta   90.00
_cell.angle_gamma   90.00
#
_symmetry.space_group_name_H-M   'P 1'
#
loop_
_entity.id
_entity.type
_entity.pdbx_description
1 polymer ?
#
loop_
_entity_poly.entity_id
_entity_poly.type
_entity_poly.pdbx_seq_one_letter_code
_entity_poly.pdbx_strand_id
1 'polypeptide(L)'
;MRLCLSGDDWRVVGLVPSEWAWIPLTAPEADLDHLPTVIPPWIRARVPGDVQSDLLDTGELPDPTVDLNSRYWEWTSQRDWVYVKEFDLPAWDGQPAAALRFDGVDYACHVFLNGTKLGTHEGTYTAFELDASAAIRPGATNRLIVVVEHAPVEPDQQAQIGWTNKVRLWKPRFAYKWDWCTRLIPLGIHDDVWLDMWDRARLSSLRCQTNTDARRGETDGVASIVASLDRLSAERLSVIASAYDDRGTCVARESLVIAAKHASSGGRGVHSSETAARLTLRIPNVGLWHPNGYGPQPLYTISVEVRGDDGSLLDSRSQRTGFRQVRAVPNYGAPSDALPYTLEVNGRKVFVKGWNWAPVDQLYGRIKEDRYRHAIRLAKDANCNLLRVWGGGLLERELFYDLCDEAGIMVWQEFHQSSSGINNEPARDPEYVAYCADQARNIVPRRAHHPSLVIWCGGNELCDDAMTPCDASHPVLAALRQVVEETDPQRIYLPTSPSGPVFAA
;
A
#
# COMPACT_ATOMS: atom_id res chain seq x y z
N MET A 1 22.19 -1.23 6.36
CA MET A 1 21.50 -0.54 7.47
C MET A 1 20.14 -0.07 6.97
N ARG A 2 19.09 -0.20 7.79
CA ARG A 2 17.76 0.33 7.51
C ARG A 2 17.31 1.18 8.69
N LEU A 3 16.94 2.42 8.43
CA LEU A 3 16.51 3.38 9.44
C LEU A 3 15.06 3.79 9.16
N CYS A 4 14.19 3.68 10.17
CA CYS A 4 12.87 4.26 10.11
C CYS A 4 12.96 5.77 10.40
N LEU A 5 12.47 6.58 9.47
CA LEU A 5 12.39 8.04 9.62
C LEU A 5 10.98 8.51 10.02
N SER A 6 10.02 7.60 10.15
CA SER A 6 8.74 7.84 10.81
C SER A 6 8.95 8.23 12.28
N GLY A 7 8.04 9.04 12.82
CA GLY A 7 8.14 9.56 14.17
C GLY A 7 7.28 10.80 14.39
N ASP A 8 7.36 11.39 15.57
CA ASP A 8 6.66 12.63 15.95
C ASP A 8 7.61 13.82 16.12
N ASP A 9 8.79 13.72 15.53
CA ASP A 9 9.85 14.72 15.49
C ASP A 9 9.90 15.48 14.15
N TRP A 10 8.84 15.35 13.34
CA TRP A 10 8.67 16.14 12.13
C TRP A 10 8.09 17.52 12.48
N ARG A 11 8.32 18.48 11.59
CA ARG A 11 7.61 19.77 11.57
C ARG A 11 6.95 19.97 10.22
N VAL A 12 5.83 20.68 10.19
CA VAL A 12 5.13 21.01 8.94
C VAL A 12 4.67 22.47 8.93
N VAL A 13 4.65 23.08 7.75
CA VAL A 13 4.13 24.43 7.52
C VAL A 13 3.33 24.48 6.21
N GLY A 14 2.29 25.31 6.18
CA GLY A 14 1.45 25.51 5.01
C GLY A 14 1.85 26.76 4.23
N LEU A 15 1.92 26.63 2.90
CA LEU A 15 2.28 27.71 1.98
C LEU A 15 1.23 27.85 0.88
N VAL A 16 1.18 29.03 0.25
CA VAL A 16 0.42 29.18 -1.00
C VAL A 16 1.01 28.23 -2.05
N PRO A 17 0.20 27.59 -2.91
CA PRO A 17 0.71 26.70 -3.95
C PRO A 17 1.88 27.31 -4.74
N SER A 18 2.95 26.52 -4.92
CA SER A 18 4.22 26.89 -5.58
C SER A 18 5.06 28.00 -4.92
N GLU A 19 4.64 28.59 -3.79
CA GLU A 19 5.44 29.58 -3.06
C GLU A 19 6.76 29.00 -2.55
N TRP A 20 6.74 27.71 -2.18
CA TRP A 20 7.93 26.95 -1.76
C TRP A 20 9.06 26.93 -2.80
N ALA A 21 8.76 27.13 -4.08
CA ALA A 21 9.76 27.14 -5.15
C ALA A 21 10.49 28.48 -5.25
N TRP A 22 9.91 29.56 -4.72
CA TRP A 22 10.49 30.91 -4.71
C TRP A 22 11.27 31.18 -3.42
N ILE A 23 10.85 30.58 -2.32
CA ILE A 23 11.52 30.69 -1.03
C ILE A 23 12.70 29.71 -1.01
N PRO A 24 13.89 30.09 -0.49
CA PRO A 24 15.07 29.22 -0.45
C PRO A 24 14.97 28.10 0.61
N LEU A 25 13.80 27.44 0.75
CA LEU A 25 13.53 26.42 1.77
C LEU A 25 14.47 25.23 1.69
N THR A 26 14.91 24.92 0.48
CA THR A 26 15.76 23.76 0.22
C THR A 26 17.23 24.11 0.34
N ALA A 27 17.63 25.36 0.58
CA ALA A 27 19.03 25.67 0.77
C ALA A 27 19.57 24.99 2.04
N PRO A 28 20.80 24.43 2.05
CA PRO A 28 21.38 23.84 3.26
C PRO A 28 21.44 24.81 4.44
N GLU A 29 21.64 26.10 4.14
CA GLU A 29 21.74 27.21 5.09
C GLU A 29 20.39 27.89 5.36
N ALA A 30 19.26 27.33 4.87
CA ALA A 30 17.96 27.97 4.99
C ALA A 30 17.55 28.13 6.46
N ASP A 31 17.26 29.38 6.85
CA ASP A 31 16.60 29.70 8.10
C ASP A 31 15.10 29.43 7.94
N LEU A 32 14.73 28.19 8.26
CA LEU A 32 13.35 27.73 8.18
C LEU A 32 12.47 28.39 9.25
N ASP A 33 13.02 28.93 10.32
CA ASP A 33 12.22 29.46 11.43
C ASP A 33 11.68 30.88 11.15
N HIS A 34 12.21 31.57 10.13
CA HIS A 34 11.87 32.97 9.81
C HIS A 34 11.28 33.17 8.40
N LEU A 35 10.44 32.25 7.94
CA LEU A 35 9.80 32.34 6.64
C LEU A 35 8.75 33.47 6.59
N PRO A 36 8.73 34.29 5.52
CA PRO A 36 7.72 35.34 5.36
C PRO A 36 6.34 34.72 5.08
N THR A 37 5.32 35.15 5.82
CA THR A 37 3.89 34.87 5.59
C THR A 37 3.50 33.38 5.62
N VAL A 38 3.77 32.70 6.74
CA VAL A 38 3.32 31.32 6.99
C VAL A 38 1.95 31.29 7.68
N ILE A 39 0.96 30.63 7.07
CA ILE A 39 -0.35 30.38 7.68
C ILE A 39 -0.74 28.93 7.37
N PRO A 40 -0.69 28.01 8.36
CA PRO A 40 -0.38 28.24 9.78
C PRO A 40 1.14 28.43 10.03
N PRO A 41 1.57 28.85 11.24
CA PRO A 41 2.97 28.80 11.62
C PRO A 41 3.50 27.36 11.57
N TRP A 42 4.81 27.19 11.77
CA TRP A 42 5.38 25.85 11.96
C TRP A 42 4.69 25.13 13.11
N ILE A 43 4.14 23.95 12.81
CA ILE A 43 3.54 23.06 13.80
C ILE A 43 4.32 21.75 13.86
N ARG A 44 4.15 21.06 14.99
CA ARG A 44 4.65 19.70 15.14
C ARG A 44 3.90 18.79 14.17
N ALA A 45 4.62 17.87 13.54
CA ALA A 45 4.08 16.85 12.68
C ALA A 45 4.45 15.45 13.16
N ARG A 46 3.60 14.47 12.83
CA ARG A 46 3.89 13.04 12.97
C ARG A 46 3.72 12.32 11.63
N VAL A 47 4.66 11.45 11.34
CA VAL A 47 4.66 10.55 10.17
C VAL A 47 4.75 9.11 10.70
N PRO A 48 3.90 8.17 10.25
CA PRO A 48 2.78 8.37 9.33
C PRO A 48 1.70 9.31 9.88
N GLY A 49 1.09 10.11 9.01
CA GLY A 49 0.12 11.11 9.39
C GLY A 49 -0.47 11.90 8.23
N ASP A 50 -1.38 12.79 8.59
CA ASP A 50 -1.91 13.83 7.71
C ASP A 50 -1.85 15.18 8.43
N VAL A 51 -1.77 16.25 7.64
CA VAL A 51 -1.72 17.62 8.14
C VAL A 51 -2.95 17.94 8.98
N GLN A 52 -4.11 17.37 8.62
CA GLN A 52 -5.36 17.70 9.29
C GLN A 52 -5.33 17.23 10.75
N SER A 53 -4.78 16.04 10.99
CA SER A 53 -4.50 15.54 12.32
C SER A 53 -3.49 16.42 13.06
N ASP A 54 -2.46 16.95 12.39
CA ASP A 54 -1.50 17.87 13.01
C ASP A 54 -2.13 19.19 13.46
N LEU A 55 -2.96 19.80 12.62
CA LEU A 55 -3.69 21.02 12.94
C LEU A 55 -4.67 20.81 14.08
N LEU A 56 -5.29 19.62 14.16
CA LEU A 56 -6.17 19.25 15.26
C LEU A 56 -5.39 19.06 16.57
N ASP A 57 -4.31 18.28 16.52
CA ASP A 57 -3.48 17.96 17.69
C ASP A 57 -2.82 19.22 18.29
N THR A 58 -2.50 20.22 17.45
CA THR A 58 -1.90 21.49 17.88
C THR A 58 -2.92 22.57 18.23
N GLY A 59 -4.21 22.33 17.98
CA GLY A 59 -5.30 23.26 18.30
C GLY A 59 -5.42 24.45 17.34
N GLU A 60 -4.75 24.41 16.18
CA GLU A 60 -4.86 25.43 15.13
C GLU A 60 -6.25 25.42 14.48
N LEU A 61 -6.89 24.25 14.40
CA LEU A 61 -8.27 24.10 13.92
C LEU A 61 -9.10 23.26 14.88
N PRO A 62 -10.41 23.57 15.03
CA PRO A 62 -11.29 22.85 15.94
C PRO A 62 -11.69 21.48 15.37
N ASP A 63 -12.06 20.54 16.24
CA ASP A 63 -12.51 19.19 15.86
C ASP A 63 -13.55 19.25 14.73
N PRO A 64 -13.26 18.66 13.54
CA PRO A 64 -14.14 18.74 12.37
C PRO A 64 -15.47 17.99 12.55
N THR A 65 -15.58 17.14 13.57
CA THR A 65 -16.77 16.32 13.86
C THR A 65 -17.82 17.04 14.71
N VAL A 66 -17.51 18.23 15.23
CA VAL A 66 -18.40 19.04 16.06
C VAL A 66 -19.14 20.10 15.23
N ASP A 67 -20.46 20.15 15.35
CA ASP A 67 -21.35 21.12 14.70
C ASP A 67 -21.06 21.35 13.20
N LEU A 68 -20.61 22.56 12.83
CA LEU A 68 -20.27 22.96 11.47
C LEU A 68 -18.76 23.14 11.28
N ASN A 69 -17.94 22.64 12.22
CA ASN A 69 -16.52 22.92 12.25
C ASN A 69 -15.80 22.43 11.00
N SER A 70 -16.28 21.38 10.34
CA SER A 70 -15.71 20.88 9.08
C SER A 70 -15.51 21.98 8.01
N ARG A 71 -16.32 23.06 8.03
CA ARG A 71 -16.19 24.19 7.10
C ARG A 71 -14.91 25.00 7.31
N TYR A 72 -14.36 25.03 8.53
CA TYR A 72 -13.09 25.71 8.83
C TYR A 72 -11.88 25.02 8.20
N TRP A 73 -12.04 23.78 7.72
CA TRP A 73 -10.97 22.96 7.18
C TRP A 73 -10.84 23.05 5.65
N GLU A 74 -11.82 23.64 4.94
CA GLU A 74 -11.91 23.60 3.48
C GLU A 74 -10.68 24.19 2.76
N TRP A 75 -9.98 25.14 3.39
CA TRP A 75 -8.78 25.75 2.83
C TRP A 75 -7.54 24.85 2.92
N THR A 76 -7.52 23.86 3.82
CA THR A 76 -6.31 23.06 4.10
C THR A 76 -5.85 22.25 2.90
N SER A 77 -6.80 21.80 2.07
CA SER A 77 -6.51 21.06 0.84
C SER A 77 -6.06 21.93 -0.33
N GLN A 78 -6.05 23.27 -0.17
CA GLN A 78 -5.66 24.23 -1.21
C GLN A 78 -4.24 24.79 -0.97
N ARG A 79 -3.47 24.16 -0.07
CA ARG A 79 -2.12 24.58 0.32
C ARG A 79 -1.12 23.50 -0.05
N ASP A 80 0.10 23.95 -0.36
CA ASP A 80 1.25 23.05 -0.36
C ASP A 80 1.79 22.99 1.07
N TRP A 81 2.16 21.79 1.52
CA TRP A 81 2.60 21.53 2.88
C TRP A 81 4.04 21.05 2.89
N VAL A 82 4.90 21.77 3.63
CA VAL A 82 6.33 21.48 3.68
C VAL A 82 6.66 20.77 4.98
N TYR A 83 6.90 19.47 4.88
CA TYR A 83 7.38 18.62 5.97
C TYR A 83 8.90 18.69 6.08
N VAL A 84 9.43 18.75 7.30
CA VAL A 84 10.86 18.79 7.60
C VAL A 84 11.21 17.80 8.70
N LYS A 85 12.28 17.04 8.49
CA LYS A 85 12.91 16.18 9.49
C LYS A 85 14.42 16.38 9.48
N GLU A 86 14.99 16.44 10.67
CA GLU A 86 16.43 16.31 10.88
C GLU A 86 16.72 14.96 11.53
N PHE A 87 17.81 14.31 11.11
CA PHE A 87 18.22 13.02 11.67
C PHE A 87 19.73 12.84 11.55
N ASP A 88 20.33 12.21 12.56
CA ASP A 88 21.75 11.93 12.58
C ASP A 88 22.05 10.56 11.94
N LEU A 89 23.15 10.50 11.20
CA LEU A 89 23.67 9.24 10.66
C LEU A 89 24.99 8.86 11.31
N PRO A 90 25.23 7.55 11.54
CA PRO A 90 26.55 7.10 11.95
C PRO A 90 27.58 7.41 10.85
N ALA A 91 28.84 7.55 11.26
CA ALA A 91 29.94 7.60 10.31
C ALA A 91 29.97 6.30 9.49
N TRP A 92 30.34 6.42 8.22
CA TRP A 92 30.40 5.30 7.28
C TRP A 92 31.76 5.32 6.58
N ASP A 93 32.29 4.14 6.26
CA ASP A 93 33.55 4.05 5.53
C ASP A 93 33.30 4.31 4.04
N GLY A 94 33.70 5.49 3.57
CA GLY A 94 33.35 5.99 2.24
C GLY A 94 31.87 6.33 2.08
N GLN A 95 31.42 6.41 0.83
CA GLN A 95 30.04 6.77 0.49
C GLN A 95 29.20 5.49 0.20
N PRO A 96 28.21 5.15 1.05
CA PRO A 96 27.32 4.03 0.79
C PRO A 96 26.35 4.33 -0.37
N ALA A 97 25.77 3.29 -0.97
CA ALA A 97 24.53 3.50 -1.70
C ALA A 97 23.40 3.75 -0.70
N ALA A 98 22.47 4.62 -1.06
CA ALA A 98 21.34 4.97 -0.22
C ALA A 98 20.05 5.12 -1.04
N ALA A 99 18.94 4.64 -0.50
CA ALA A 99 17.62 4.80 -1.05
C ALA A 99 16.69 5.34 0.03
N LEU A 100 16.01 6.44 -0.28
CA LEU A 100 14.94 6.97 0.54
C LEU A 100 13.62 6.44 0.02
N ARG A 101 12.91 5.68 0.84
CA ARG A 101 11.65 5.01 0.52
C ARG A 101 10.50 5.65 1.28
N PHE A 102 9.41 5.91 0.58
CA PHE A 102 8.13 6.29 1.16
C PHE A 102 7.13 5.17 0.84
N ASP A 103 6.47 4.62 1.85
CA ASP A 103 5.46 3.57 1.64
C ASP A 103 4.11 4.13 1.14
N GLY A 104 3.91 5.44 1.32
CA GLY A 104 2.75 6.20 0.84
C GLY A 104 2.82 7.70 1.18
N VAL A 105 2.54 8.55 0.19
CA VAL A 105 2.34 9.99 0.35
C VAL A 105 1.00 10.36 -0.28
N ASP A 106 0.24 11.24 0.36
CA ASP A 106 -1.05 11.70 -0.09
C ASP A 106 -0.96 13.18 -0.52
N TYR A 107 -0.83 13.48 -1.82
CA TYR A 107 -0.79 12.51 -2.94
C TYR A 107 0.34 12.76 -3.93
N ALA A 108 0.74 14.01 -4.14
CA ALA A 108 1.87 14.39 -4.96
C ALA A 108 2.92 15.09 -4.10
N CYS A 109 4.19 14.84 -4.34
CA CYS A 109 5.25 15.45 -3.56
C CYS A 109 6.57 15.66 -4.30
N HIS A 110 7.37 16.59 -3.76
CA HIS A 110 8.78 16.82 -4.10
C HIS A 110 9.64 16.49 -2.89
N VAL A 111 10.72 15.76 -3.11
CA VAL A 111 11.60 15.30 -2.02
C VAL A 111 12.99 15.89 -2.18
N PHE A 112 13.51 16.47 -1.10
CA PHE A 112 14.84 17.07 -1.04
C PHE A 112 15.60 16.54 0.18
N LEU A 113 16.89 16.28 0.00
CA LEU A 113 17.78 15.85 1.07
C LEU A 113 19.03 16.71 1.05
N ASN A 114 19.34 17.36 2.16
CA ASN A 114 20.50 18.26 2.32
C ASN A 114 20.59 19.31 1.19
N GLY A 115 19.43 19.76 0.75
CA GLY A 115 19.23 20.73 -0.34
C GLY A 115 19.35 20.22 -1.76
N THR A 116 19.57 18.93 -1.96
CA THR A 116 19.52 18.29 -3.28
C THR A 116 18.13 17.74 -3.52
N LYS A 117 17.50 18.08 -4.65
CA LYS A 117 16.24 17.46 -5.09
C LYS A 117 16.50 16.01 -5.48
N LEU A 118 15.86 15.07 -4.79
CA LEU A 118 15.97 13.65 -5.07
C LEU A 118 14.99 13.21 -6.17
N GLY A 119 13.78 13.77 -6.17
CA GLY A 119 12.75 13.43 -7.15
C GLY A 119 11.35 13.91 -6.78
N THR A 120 10.37 13.38 -7.49
CA THR A 120 8.94 13.64 -7.30
C THR A 120 8.14 12.34 -7.33
N HIS A 121 6.95 12.35 -6.75
CA HIS A 121 5.99 11.25 -6.82
C HIS A 121 4.57 11.78 -6.94
N GLU A 122 3.70 11.04 -7.64
CA GLU A 122 2.26 11.27 -7.70
C GLU A 122 1.53 9.93 -7.55
N GLY A 123 0.62 9.84 -6.57
CA GLY A 123 -0.19 8.66 -6.30
C GLY A 123 -0.31 8.38 -4.80
N THR A 124 -1.54 8.17 -4.33
CA THR A 124 -1.81 8.00 -2.89
C THR A 124 -1.35 6.63 -2.38
N TYR A 125 -1.54 5.56 -3.16
CA TYR A 125 -1.42 4.18 -2.68
C TYR A 125 -0.13 3.48 -3.12
N THR A 126 0.76 4.20 -3.78
CA THR A 126 2.00 3.68 -4.35
C THR A 126 3.19 4.02 -3.47
N ALA A 127 3.96 3.00 -3.10
CA ALA A 127 5.27 3.22 -2.51
C ALA A 127 6.24 3.64 -3.61
N PHE A 128 7.24 4.45 -3.26
CA PHE A 128 8.29 4.85 -4.19
C PHE A 128 9.63 4.96 -3.47
N GLU A 129 10.71 4.83 -4.25
CA GLU A 129 12.08 4.97 -3.77
C GLU A 129 12.83 5.99 -4.61
N LEU A 130 13.64 6.80 -3.95
CA LEU A 130 14.50 7.80 -4.57
C LEU A 130 15.95 7.52 -4.19
N ASP A 131 16.85 7.56 -5.17
CA ASP A 131 18.28 7.44 -4.90
C ASP A 131 18.77 8.63 -4.08
N ALA A 132 19.31 8.33 -2.90
CA ALA A 132 19.83 9.31 -1.95
C ALA A 132 21.37 9.27 -1.86
N SER A 133 22.03 8.41 -2.65
CA SER A 133 23.46 8.07 -2.50
C SER A 133 24.36 9.30 -2.60
N ALA A 134 24.06 10.24 -3.50
CA ALA A 134 24.86 11.45 -3.69
C ALA A 134 24.57 12.57 -2.67
N ALA A 135 23.41 12.54 -2.01
CA ALA A 135 22.94 13.62 -1.16
C ALA A 135 23.11 13.33 0.34
N ILE A 136 23.17 12.04 0.73
CA ILE A 136 23.31 11.63 2.12
C ILE A 136 24.70 12.02 2.68
N ARG A 137 24.74 12.42 3.95
CA ARG A 137 25.95 12.83 4.67
C ARG A 137 26.18 11.91 5.88
N PRO A 138 26.93 10.81 5.73
CA PRO A 138 27.25 9.93 6.87
C PRO A 138 28.08 10.66 7.94
N GLY A 139 27.86 10.33 9.21
CA GLY A 139 28.57 10.95 10.34
C GLY A 139 28.14 12.38 10.67
N ALA A 140 27.05 12.87 10.09
CA ALA A 140 26.53 14.21 10.28
C ALA A 140 25.00 14.21 10.39
N THR A 141 24.44 15.33 10.84
CA THR A 141 23.01 15.61 10.76
C THR A 141 22.60 15.82 9.31
N ASN A 142 21.52 15.15 8.92
CA ASN A 142 20.89 15.24 7.61
C ASN A 142 19.53 15.91 7.75
N ARG A 143 19.16 16.72 6.74
CA ARG A 143 17.86 17.38 6.67
C ARG A 143 17.07 16.87 5.48
N LEU A 144 15.92 16.28 5.74
CA LEU A 144 14.94 15.84 4.76
C LEU A 144 13.79 16.84 4.71
N ILE A 145 13.47 17.29 3.50
CA ILE A 145 12.32 18.16 3.22
C ILE A 145 11.42 17.47 2.20
N VAL A 146 10.14 17.41 2.51
CA VAL A 146 9.11 16.86 1.62
C VAL A 146 8.03 17.91 1.44
N VAL A 147 7.87 18.38 0.21
CA VAL A 147 6.77 19.28 -0.15
C VAL A 147 5.63 18.42 -0.67
N VAL A 148 4.52 18.36 0.05
CA VAL A 148 3.27 17.72 -0.37
C VAL A 148 2.42 18.77 -1.06
N GLU A 149 2.03 18.53 -2.31
CA GLU A 149 1.21 19.46 -3.07
C GLU A 149 -0.24 19.48 -2.58
N HIS A 150 -0.90 20.62 -2.78
CA HIS A 150 -2.34 20.78 -2.64
C HIS A 150 -3.12 19.68 -3.36
N ALA A 151 -4.35 19.43 -2.90
CA ALA A 151 -5.18 18.35 -3.41
C ALA A 151 -5.58 18.57 -4.89
N PRO A 152 -5.82 17.47 -5.64
CA PRO A 152 -6.24 17.55 -7.03
C PRO A 152 -7.53 18.35 -7.23
N VAL A 153 -7.62 19.02 -8.38
CA VAL A 153 -8.69 19.98 -8.68
C VAL A 153 -9.99 19.26 -9.06
N GLU A 154 -11.09 19.70 -8.46
CA GLU A 154 -12.44 19.36 -8.86
C GLU A 154 -13.01 20.36 -9.88
N PRO A 155 -13.78 19.92 -10.89
CA PRO A 155 -14.16 18.54 -11.18
C PRO A 155 -13.19 17.78 -12.10
N ASP A 156 -12.10 18.40 -12.55
CA ASP A 156 -11.31 17.89 -13.68
C ASP A 156 -10.49 16.63 -13.37
N GLN A 157 -10.10 16.42 -12.11
CA GLN A 157 -9.26 15.28 -11.71
C GLN A 157 -9.94 14.35 -10.70
N GLN A 158 -10.83 14.89 -9.86
CA GLN A 158 -11.48 14.16 -8.77
C GLN A 158 -12.97 14.47 -8.63
N ALA A 159 -13.72 14.45 -9.74
CA ALA A 159 -15.17 14.67 -9.69
C ALA A 159 -15.86 13.66 -8.78
N GLN A 160 -16.18 14.09 -7.56
CA GLN A 160 -16.80 13.23 -6.58
C GLN A 160 -18.32 13.15 -6.77
N ILE A 161 -18.97 14.30 -6.93
CA ILE A 161 -20.41 14.38 -7.15
C ILE A 161 -20.68 14.30 -8.65
N GLY A 162 -21.42 13.28 -9.05
CA GLY A 162 -21.99 13.14 -10.38
C GLY A 162 -21.15 12.35 -11.38
N TRP A 163 -19.83 12.47 -11.44
CA TRP A 163 -19.10 12.07 -12.66
C TRP A 163 -17.90 11.14 -12.44
N THR A 164 -18.14 9.81 -12.37
CA THR A 164 -17.05 8.82 -12.26
C THR A 164 -16.09 8.88 -13.45
N ASN A 165 -16.59 9.15 -14.66
CA ASN A 165 -15.77 9.22 -15.87
C ASN A 165 -14.81 10.43 -15.92
N LYS A 166 -14.88 11.34 -14.94
CA LYS A 166 -13.95 12.49 -14.79
C LYS A 166 -12.88 12.27 -13.71
N VAL A 167 -12.91 11.14 -13.02
CA VAL A 167 -11.81 10.76 -12.11
C VAL A 167 -10.57 10.44 -12.94
N ARG A 168 -9.43 11.02 -12.59
CA ARG A 168 -8.15 10.84 -13.30
C ARG A 168 -7.03 10.25 -12.45
N LEU A 169 -7.23 10.17 -11.13
CA LEU A 169 -6.25 9.61 -10.21
C LEU A 169 -6.90 8.89 -9.03
N TRP A 170 -6.15 8.02 -8.36
CA TRP A 170 -6.63 7.28 -7.20
C TRP A 170 -6.25 8.01 -5.90
N LYS A 171 -7.29 8.49 -5.23
CA LYS A 171 -7.25 9.09 -3.88
C LYS A 171 -8.55 8.73 -3.18
N PRO A 172 -8.62 8.69 -1.84
CA PRO A 172 -9.84 8.29 -1.14
C PRO A 172 -11.00 9.21 -1.47
N ARG A 173 -11.95 8.69 -2.24
CA ARG A 173 -13.07 9.46 -2.82
C ARG A 173 -14.02 9.99 -1.76
N PHE A 174 -14.20 9.24 -0.67
CA PHE A 174 -15.04 9.68 0.45
C PHE A 174 -14.60 11.02 1.05
N ALA A 175 -13.30 11.31 1.05
CA ALA A 175 -12.72 12.53 1.59
C ALA A 175 -13.20 13.80 0.83
N TYR A 176 -13.51 13.63 -0.46
CA TYR A 176 -14.06 14.70 -1.30
C TYR A 176 -15.54 15.00 -1.01
N LYS A 177 -16.22 14.08 -0.31
CA LYS A 177 -17.59 14.08 0.24
C LYS A 177 -18.25 12.74 -0.05
N TRP A 178 -19.03 12.23 0.91
CA TRP A 178 -19.94 11.11 0.69
C TRP A 178 -21.29 11.37 1.39
N ASP A 179 -22.28 10.50 1.21
CA ASP A 179 -23.59 10.64 1.88
C ASP A 179 -23.53 10.43 3.41
N TRP A 180 -22.45 9.84 3.93
CA TRP A 180 -22.23 9.56 5.36
C TRP A 180 -21.06 10.35 5.98
N CYS A 181 -20.34 11.18 5.22
CA CYS A 181 -19.27 12.02 5.76
C CYS A 181 -19.21 13.41 5.13
N THR A 182 -18.65 14.36 5.89
CA THR A 182 -18.39 15.70 5.38
C THR A 182 -17.24 15.69 4.36
N ARG A 183 -17.04 16.82 3.70
CA ARG A 183 -15.83 17.03 2.89
C ARG A 183 -14.68 17.39 3.83
N LEU A 184 -13.61 16.61 3.76
CA LEU A 184 -12.34 16.88 4.43
C LEU A 184 -11.30 16.05 3.68
N ILE A 185 -10.39 16.70 2.94
CA ILE A 185 -9.42 16.02 2.08
C ILE A 185 -8.07 15.98 2.79
N PRO A 186 -7.62 14.82 3.30
CA PRO A 186 -6.32 14.71 3.91
C PRO A 186 -5.19 14.96 2.91
N LEU A 187 -4.07 15.48 3.41
CA LEU A 187 -2.79 15.57 2.71
C LEU A 187 -1.69 15.24 3.70
N GLY A 188 -0.64 14.57 3.27
CA GLY A 188 0.51 14.28 4.12
C GLY A 188 1.22 12.98 3.80
N ILE A 189 2.18 12.62 4.63
CA ILE A 189 2.94 11.38 4.51
C ILE A 189 2.22 10.30 5.32
N HIS A 190 1.27 9.60 4.70
CA HIS A 190 0.29 8.75 5.40
C HIS A 190 0.77 7.34 5.73
N ASP A 191 1.95 6.95 5.23
CA ASP A 191 2.61 5.67 5.54
C ASP A 191 4.10 5.88 5.86
N ASP A 192 4.83 4.81 6.18
CA ASP A 192 6.18 4.88 6.72
C ASP A 192 7.24 5.45 5.75
N VAL A 193 8.27 6.06 6.33
CA VAL A 193 9.46 6.55 5.62
C VAL A 193 10.70 5.79 6.08
N TRP A 194 11.46 5.25 5.14
CA TRP A 194 12.66 4.46 5.41
C TRP A 194 13.86 5.00 4.65
N LEU A 195 15.02 4.97 5.30
CA LEU A 195 16.31 5.12 4.65
C LEU A 195 17.04 3.78 4.68
N ASP A 196 17.27 3.21 3.49
CA ASP A 196 18.12 2.03 3.31
C ASP A 196 19.51 2.48 2.86
N MET A 197 20.57 1.98 3.53
CA MET A 197 21.98 2.24 3.20
C MET A 197 22.74 0.91 3.10
N TRP A 198 23.52 0.70 2.03
CA TRP A 198 24.24 -0.56 1.80
C TRP A 198 25.52 -0.39 0.97
N ASP A 199 26.46 -1.32 1.15
CA ASP A 199 27.77 -1.31 0.45
C ASP A 199 27.91 -2.42 -0.61
N ARG A 200 27.16 -3.50 -0.45
CA ARG A 200 27.34 -4.73 -1.24
C ARG A 200 26.06 -5.10 -1.99
N ALA A 201 25.02 -5.49 -1.27
CA ALA A 201 23.72 -5.80 -1.84
C ALA A 201 22.60 -5.59 -0.82
N ARG A 202 21.38 -5.37 -1.31
CA ARG A 202 20.15 -5.35 -0.50
C ARG A 202 19.00 -6.08 -1.19
N LEU A 203 17.96 -6.41 -0.42
CA LEU A 203 16.66 -6.85 -0.93
C LEU A 203 15.81 -5.61 -1.26
N SER A 204 15.62 -5.32 -2.55
CA SER A 204 14.77 -4.21 -3.00
C SER A 204 13.28 -4.58 -3.05
N SER A 205 12.95 -5.85 -3.24
CA SER A 205 11.59 -6.34 -3.04
C SER A 205 11.55 -7.80 -2.62
N LEU A 206 10.50 -8.15 -1.88
CA LEU A 206 10.16 -9.52 -1.52
C LEU A 206 8.69 -9.77 -1.87
N ARG A 207 8.45 -10.76 -2.73
CA ARG A 207 7.11 -11.28 -3.00
C ARG A 207 7.06 -12.75 -2.60
N CYS A 208 6.14 -13.07 -1.70
CA CYS A 208 5.83 -14.44 -1.32
C CYS A 208 4.37 -14.75 -1.61
N GLN A 209 4.13 -15.84 -2.34
CA GLN A 209 2.80 -16.39 -2.56
C GLN A 209 2.74 -17.83 -2.06
N THR A 210 1.73 -18.12 -1.26
CA THR A 210 1.52 -19.43 -0.64
C THR A 210 0.27 -20.10 -1.17
N ASN A 211 0.33 -21.42 -1.31
CA ASN A 211 -0.82 -22.28 -1.59
C ASN A 211 -0.53 -23.70 -1.09
N THR A 212 -1.49 -24.61 -1.17
CA THR A 212 -1.26 -26.04 -1.01
C THR A 212 -0.98 -26.72 -2.36
N ASP A 213 -0.15 -27.76 -2.35
CA ASP A 213 0.21 -28.59 -3.51
C ASP A 213 -0.62 -29.86 -3.49
N ALA A 214 -1.84 -29.77 -4.03
CA ALA A 214 -2.79 -30.89 -4.10
C ALA A 214 -2.23 -32.15 -4.79
N ARG A 215 -1.14 -32.05 -5.56
CA ARG A 215 -0.46 -33.20 -6.19
C ARG A 215 0.34 -34.04 -5.20
N ARG A 216 0.73 -33.46 -4.06
CA ARG A 216 1.56 -34.10 -3.02
C ARG A 216 0.76 -34.39 -1.75
N GLY A 217 -0.29 -33.62 -1.50
CA GLY A 217 -1.26 -33.81 -0.44
C GLY A 217 -2.04 -32.53 -0.24
N GLU A 218 -3.30 -32.61 0.22
CA GLU A 218 -4.14 -31.42 0.43
C GLU A 218 -3.56 -30.45 1.47
N THR A 219 -2.65 -30.95 2.32
CA THR A 219 -1.97 -30.21 3.40
C THR A 219 -0.48 -29.99 3.16
N ASP A 220 0.06 -30.27 1.97
CA ASP A 220 1.46 -29.92 1.66
C ASP A 220 1.53 -28.49 1.15
N GLY A 221 2.23 -27.61 1.86
CA GLY A 221 2.35 -26.20 1.53
C GLY A 221 3.47 -25.91 0.54
N VAL A 222 3.25 -24.91 -0.32
CA VAL A 222 4.27 -24.36 -1.21
C VAL A 222 4.28 -22.85 -1.08
N ALA A 223 5.47 -22.28 -0.84
CA ALA A 223 5.71 -20.84 -0.89
C ALA A 223 6.61 -20.52 -2.09
N SER A 224 6.06 -19.80 -3.06
CA SER A 224 6.76 -19.27 -4.22
C SER A 224 7.31 -17.90 -3.90
N ILE A 225 8.64 -17.77 -3.93
CA ILE A 225 9.35 -16.57 -3.46
C ILE A 225 10.08 -15.93 -4.62
N VAL A 226 9.88 -14.63 -4.80
CA VAL A 226 10.66 -13.78 -5.71
C VAL A 226 11.29 -12.67 -4.88
N ALA A 227 12.62 -12.69 -4.80
CA ALA A 227 13.41 -11.67 -4.12
C ALA A 227 14.21 -10.87 -5.15
N SER A 228 13.88 -9.58 -5.33
CA SER A 228 14.68 -8.67 -6.16
C SER A 228 15.84 -8.10 -5.35
N LEU A 229 16.99 -7.97 -6.00
CA LEU A 229 18.23 -7.55 -5.38
C LEU A 229 18.85 -6.37 -6.12
N ASP A 230 19.28 -5.38 -5.35
CA ASP A 230 20.18 -4.32 -5.83
C ASP A 230 21.60 -4.70 -5.44
N ARG A 231 22.52 -4.69 -6.40
CA ARG A 231 23.88 -5.20 -6.22
C ARG A 231 24.92 -4.19 -6.69
N LEU A 232 25.87 -3.87 -5.81
CA LEU A 232 27.01 -2.99 -6.10
C LEU A 232 28.30 -3.76 -6.38
N SER A 233 28.40 -5.00 -5.88
CA SER A 233 29.58 -5.85 -6.01
C SER A 233 29.35 -7.02 -6.97
N ALA A 234 30.42 -7.43 -7.65
CA ALA A 234 30.46 -8.59 -8.54
C ALA A 234 30.51 -9.94 -7.80
N GLU A 235 30.44 -9.95 -6.47
CA GLU A 235 30.68 -11.15 -5.65
C GLU A 235 29.62 -12.24 -5.83
N ARG A 236 29.82 -13.42 -5.24
CA ARG A 236 28.76 -14.42 -5.17
C ARG A 236 27.85 -14.09 -3.99
N LEU A 237 26.54 -14.22 -4.18
CA LEU A 237 25.56 -14.04 -3.10
C LEU A 237 24.83 -15.35 -2.82
N SER A 238 24.57 -15.63 -1.55
CA SER A 238 23.66 -16.70 -1.13
C SER A 238 22.34 -16.09 -0.69
N VAL A 239 21.25 -16.45 -1.35
CA VAL A 239 19.89 -16.07 -0.96
C VAL A 239 19.27 -17.26 -0.26
N ILE A 240 18.86 -17.09 0.99
CA ILE A 240 18.35 -18.14 1.84
C ILE A 240 16.92 -17.81 2.23
N ALA A 241 15.97 -18.66 1.85
CA ALA A 241 14.59 -18.57 2.28
C ALA A 241 14.34 -19.57 3.40
N SER A 242 13.67 -19.14 4.48
CA SER A 242 13.26 -20.00 5.60
C SER A 242 11.80 -19.72 5.97
N ALA A 243 11.04 -20.78 6.25
CA ALA A 243 9.68 -20.69 6.76
C ALA A 243 9.66 -21.03 8.25
N TYR A 244 9.00 -20.20 9.04
CA TYR A 244 8.83 -20.38 10.49
C TYR A 244 7.35 -20.51 10.83
N ASP A 245 7.00 -21.44 11.72
CA ASP A 245 5.66 -21.50 12.30
C ASP A 245 5.44 -20.39 13.35
N ASP A 246 4.23 -20.33 13.92
CA ASP A 246 3.83 -19.37 14.95
C ASP A 246 4.62 -19.48 16.26
N ARG A 247 5.32 -20.61 16.48
CA ARG A 247 6.21 -20.85 17.61
C ARG A 247 7.66 -20.43 17.32
N GLY A 248 7.94 -19.95 16.11
CA GLY A 248 9.29 -19.58 15.66
C GLY A 248 10.16 -20.79 15.28
N THR A 249 9.59 -21.97 15.08
CA THR A 249 10.33 -23.15 14.61
C THR A 249 10.51 -23.09 13.11
N CYS A 250 11.74 -23.25 12.63
CA CYS A 250 12.02 -23.34 11.20
C CYS A 250 11.51 -24.68 10.64
N VAL A 251 10.49 -24.63 9.79
CA VAL A 251 9.81 -25.82 9.22
C VAL A 251 10.24 -26.14 7.79
N ALA A 252 10.85 -25.19 7.09
CA ALA A 252 11.47 -25.41 5.78
C ALA A 252 12.56 -24.38 5.51
N ARG A 253 13.57 -24.77 4.73
CA ARG A 253 14.66 -23.88 4.32
C ARG A 253 15.17 -24.28 2.95
N GLU A 254 15.41 -23.30 2.10
CA GLU A 254 16.04 -23.47 0.79
C GLU A 254 17.05 -22.36 0.56
N SER A 255 18.02 -22.61 -0.31
CA SER A 255 19.02 -21.61 -0.66
C SER A 255 19.35 -21.64 -2.14
N LEU A 256 19.60 -20.46 -2.69
CA LEU A 256 20.06 -20.26 -4.06
C LEU A 256 21.35 -19.45 -4.04
N VAL A 257 22.36 -19.91 -4.76
CA VAL A 257 23.59 -19.14 -4.96
C VAL A 257 23.48 -18.38 -6.28
N ILE A 258 23.60 -17.06 -6.22
CA ILE A 258 23.68 -16.19 -7.39
C ILE A 258 25.15 -16.03 -7.75
N ALA A 259 25.48 -16.40 -8.98
CA ALA A 259 26.83 -16.30 -9.50
C ALA A 259 27.34 -14.85 -9.51
N ALA A 260 28.66 -14.73 -9.48
CA ALA A 260 29.36 -13.49 -9.77
C ALA A 260 28.99 -13.03 -11.19
N LYS A 261 28.63 -11.76 -11.34
CA LYS A 261 28.50 -11.10 -12.66
C LYS A 261 29.58 -10.05 -12.78
N HIS A 262 30.14 -9.85 -13.96
CA HIS A 262 30.99 -8.68 -14.20
C HIS A 262 30.19 -7.42 -13.89
N ALA A 263 30.75 -6.55 -13.04
CA ALA A 263 30.13 -5.29 -12.69
C ALA A 263 29.90 -4.50 -13.99
N SER A 264 28.64 -4.33 -14.39
CA SER A 264 28.32 -3.32 -15.38
C SER A 264 28.70 -1.97 -14.79
N SER A 265 29.44 -1.16 -15.54
CA SER A 265 29.98 0.15 -15.13
C SER A 265 28.91 1.24 -14.91
N GLY A 266 27.66 0.85 -14.61
CA GLY A 266 26.55 1.73 -14.30
C GLY A 266 26.60 2.18 -12.84
N GLY A 267 26.20 3.42 -12.57
CA GLY A 267 26.37 4.11 -11.29
C GLY A 267 25.81 3.37 -10.06
N ARG A 268 26.29 3.77 -8.88
CA ARG A 268 25.77 3.37 -7.57
C ARG A 268 24.39 4.00 -7.39
N GLY A 269 23.32 3.26 -7.67
CA GLY A 269 21.95 3.76 -7.53
C GLY A 269 20.91 2.65 -7.55
N VAL A 270 19.63 3.01 -7.32
CA VAL A 270 18.44 2.13 -7.13
C VAL A 270 18.13 1.23 -8.34
N HIS A 271 18.91 1.30 -9.43
CA HIS A 271 18.68 0.56 -10.68
C HIS A 271 19.92 -0.20 -11.19
N SER A 272 20.89 -0.53 -10.34
CA SER A 272 22.07 -1.33 -10.73
C SER A 272 21.71 -2.80 -10.98
N SER A 273 21.35 -3.14 -12.23
CA SER A 273 21.04 -4.49 -12.74
C SER A 273 20.14 -5.36 -11.84
N GLU A 274 18.82 -5.23 -11.99
CA GLU A 274 17.85 -6.03 -11.24
C GLU A 274 18.12 -7.53 -11.46
N THR A 275 18.48 -8.23 -10.38
CA THR A 275 18.61 -9.69 -10.38
C THR A 275 17.57 -10.26 -9.42
N ALA A 276 16.63 -11.05 -9.93
CA ALA A 276 15.62 -11.71 -9.12
C ALA A 276 16.04 -13.15 -8.78
N ALA A 277 16.10 -13.47 -7.49
CA ALA A 277 16.20 -14.83 -7.00
C ALA A 277 14.80 -15.45 -6.89
N ARG A 278 14.61 -16.62 -7.49
CA ARG A 278 13.36 -17.37 -7.43
C ARG A 278 13.59 -18.65 -6.62
N LEU A 279 12.91 -18.75 -5.49
CA LEU A 279 12.97 -19.91 -4.61
C LEU A 279 11.58 -20.52 -4.42
N THR A 280 11.52 -21.80 -4.08
CA THR A 280 10.27 -22.49 -3.75
C THR A 280 10.48 -23.27 -2.47
N LEU A 281 9.85 -22.86 -1.38
CA LEU A 281 9.82 -23.64 -0.15
C LEU A 281 8.69 -24.66 -0.25
N ARG A 282 8.98 -25.92 0.10
CA ARG A 282 7.99 -26.97 0.28
C ARG A 282 7.91 -27.30 1.76
N ILE A 283 6.72 -27.18 2.33
CA ILE A 283 6.49 -27.33 3.76
C ILE A 283 5.49 -28.48 3.93
N PRO A 284 5.92 -29.67 4.38
CA PRO A 284 5.01 -30.79 4.54
C PRO A 284 4.04 -30.55 5.70
N ASN A 285 2.80 -31.03 5.56
CA ASN A 285 1.79 -31.00 6.63
C ASN A 285 1.58 -29.61 7.26
N VAL A 286 1.39 -28.58 6.44
CA VAL A 286 1.06 -27.23 6.96
C VAL A 286 -0.30 -27.24 7.67
N GLY A 287 -0.40 -26.42 8.72
CA GLY A 287 -1.70 -26.01 9.23
C GLY A 287 -2.38 -25.12 8.20
N LEU A 288 -3.61 -25.45 7.82
CA LEU A 288 -4.38 -24.65 6.87
C LEU A 288 -5.02 -23.46 7.57
N TRP A 289 -4.92 -22.28 6.96
CA TRP A 289 -5.65 -21.10 7.38
C TRP A 289 -7.12 -21.23 7.00
N HIS A 290 -8.02 -21.03 7.97
CA HIS A 290 -9.48 -21.09 7.76
C HIS A 290 -10.15 -19.77 8.15
N PRO A 291 -11.27 -19.41 7.50
CA PRO A 291 -12.05 -18.24 7.90
C PRO A 291 -12.76 -18.47 9.24
N ASN A 292 -13.19 -17.37 9.86
CA ASN A 292 -13.85 -17.34 11.16
C ASN A 292 -15.08 -18.26 11.18
N GLY A 293 -15.15 -19.14 12.18
CA GLY A 293 -16.18 -20.18 12.30
C GLY A 293 -15.95 -21.45 11.47
N TYR A 294 -14.87 -21.54 10.69
CA TYR A 294 -14.58 -22.71 9.82
C TYR A 294 -13.30 -23.47 10.19
N GLY A 295 -12.51 -22.99 11.14
CA GLY A 295 -11.28 -23.64 11.62
C GLY A 295 -10.32 -22.66 12.29
N PRO A 296 -9.07 -23.10 12.58
CA PRO A 296 -8.01 -22.24 13.10
C PRO A 296 -7.37 -21.35 12.01
N GLN A 297 -6.57 -20.37 12.44
CA GLN A 297 -5.84 -19.42 11.59
C GLN A 297 -4.31 -19.57 11.73
N PRO A 298 -3.70 -20.73 11.45
CA PRO A 298 -2.25 -20.86 11.49
C PRO A 298 -1.59 -19.89 10.50
N LEU A 299 -0.58 -19.19 11.00
CA LEU A 299 0.24 -18.26 10.24
C LEU A 299 1.71 -18.67 10.32
N TYR A 300 2.45 -18.31 9.29
CA TYR A 300 3.85 -18.62 9.09
C TYR A 300 4.60 -17.34 8.73
N THR A 301 5.86 -17.25 9.13
CA THR A 301 6.76 -16.18 8.71
C THR A 301 7.73 -16.72 7.67
N ILE A 302 7.71 -16.15 6.47
CA ILE A 302 8.68 -16.44 5.42
C ILE A 302 9.77 -15.37 5.50
N SER A 303 10.99 -15.76 5.86
CA SER A 303 12.16 -14.89 5.93
C SER A 303 13.11 -15.18 4.78
N VAL A 304 13.64 -14.12 4.17
CA VAL A 304 14.67 -14.18 3.14
C VAL A 304 15.89 -13.40 3.62
N GLU A 305 17.03 -14.07 3.66
CA GLU A 305 18.34 -13.50 3.96
C GLU A 305 19.20 -13.46 2.71
N VAL A 306 19.99 -12.40 2.55
CA VAL A 306 21.04 -12.30 1.55
C VAL A 306 22.38 -12.28 2.27
N ARG A 307 23.25 -13.23 1.89
CA ARG A 307 24.58 -13.37 2.48
C ARG A 307 25.67 -13.19 1.43
N GLY A 308 26.76 -12.55 1.86
CA GLY A 308 27.99 -12.42 1.10
C GLY A 308 28.72 -13.76 0.90
N ASP A 309 29.74 -13.76 0.06
CA ASP A 309 30.61 -14.92 -0.18
C ASP A 309 31.42 -15.34 1.06
N ASP A 310 31.75 -14.38 1.90
CA ASP A 310 32.33 -14.51 3.24
C ASP A 310 31.33 -15.00 4.32
N GLY A 311 30.05 -15.18 3.95
CA GLY A 311 28.98 -15.62 4.85
C GLY A 311 28.34 -14.51 5.69
N SER A 312 28.80 -13.27 5.56
CA SER A 312 28.21 -12.11 6.25
C SER A 312 26.76 -11.90 5.84
N LEU A 313 25.90 -11.51 6.79
CA LEU A 313 24.52 -11.12 6.47
C LEU A 313 24.52 -9.70 5.90
N LEU A 314 24.07 -9.55 4.65
CA LEU A 314 24.00 -8.26 3.97
C LEU A 314 22.65 -7.59 4.17
N ASP A 315 21.57 -8.37 4.07
CA ASP A 315 20.21 -7.88 4.28
C ASP A 315 19.24 -9.03 4.60
N SER A 316 18.10 -8.70 5.20
CA SER A 316 16.99 -9.64 5.43
C SER A 316 15.63 -8.95 5.34
N ARG A 317 14.64 -9.67 4.82
CA ARG A 317 13.23 -9.26 4.80
C ARG A 317 12.34 -10.44 5.16
N SER A 318 11.18 -10.17 5.74
CA SER A 318 10.21 -11.21 6.09
C SER A 318 8.80 -10.78 5.75
N GLN A 319 7.94 -11.76 5.47
CA GLN A 319 6.51 -11.60 5.26
C GLN A 319 5.76 -12.67 6.05
N ARG A 320 4.63 -12.29 6.64
CA ARG A 320 3.75 -13.20 7.38
C ARG A 320 2.61 -13.66 6.48
N THR A 321 2.29 -14.95 6.48
CA THR A 321 1.32 -15.51 5.53
C THR A 321 0.66 -16.76 6.10
N GLY A 322 -0.29 -17.34 5.38
CA GLY A 322 -0.94 -18.60 5.72
C GLY A 322 -1.12 -19.47 4.47
N PHE A 323 -1.40 -20.76 4.68
CA PHE A 323 -1.63 -21.70 3.58
C PHE A 323 -3.12 -22.03 3.48
N ARG A 324 -3.71 -21.78 2.32
CA ARG A 324 -5.10 -22.15 2.04
C ARG A 324 -5.34 -22.25 0.54
N GLN A 325 -6.37 -22.99 0.15
CA GLN A 325 -6.98 -22.88 -1.17
C GLN A 325 -8.26 -22.06 -1.08
N VAL A 326 -8.44 -21.10 -2.00
CA VAL A 326 -9.70 -20.39 -2.18
C VAL A 326 -10.14 -20.49 -3.62
N ARG A 327 -11.43 -20.70 -3.84
CA ARG A 327 -12.05 -20.72 -5.17
C ARG A 327 -13.42 -20.09 -5.09
N ALA A 328 -13.84 -19.43 -6.17
CA ALA A 328 -15.25 -19.13 -6.39
C ALA A 328 -15.85 -20.27 -7.20
N VAL A 329 -16.94 -20.85 -6.72
CA VAL A 329 -17.68 -21.91 -7.41
C VAL A 329 -19.08 -21.42 -7.77
N PRO A 330 -19.72 -21.99 -8.82
CA PRO A 330 -21.09 -21.62 -9.19
C PRO A 330 -22.07 -21.77 -8.03
N ASN A 331 -23.01 -20.83 -7.93
CA ASN A 331 -24.14 -20.96 -7.02
C ASN A 331 -25.03 -22.13 -7.43
N TYR A 332 -25.72 -22.74 -6.47
CA TYR A 332 -26.64 -23.83 -6.76
C TYR A 332 -27.75 -23.37 -7.72
N GLY A 333 -27.92 -24.07 -8.84
CA GLY A 333 -28.93 -23.75 -9.85
C GLY A 333 -28.64 -22.52 -10.70
N ALA A 334 -27.46 -21.92 -10.60
CA ALA A 334 -27.09 -20.78 -11.42
C ALA A 334 -26.94 -21.15 -12.91
N PRO A 335 -27.26 -20.22 -13.84
CA PRO A 335 -26.90 -20.36 -15.24
C PRO A 335 -25.40 -20.63 -15.44
N SER A 336 -25.04 -21.31 -16.52
CA SER A 336 -23.64 -21.68 -16.81
C SER A 336 -22.72 -20.49 -17.09
N ASP A 337 -23.29 -19.36 -17.48
CA ASP A 337 -22.63 -18.09 -17.78
C ASP A 337 -22.61 -17.12 -16.58
N ALA A 338 -23.23 -17.49 -15.45
CA ALA A 338 -23.20 -16.67 -14.24
C ALA A 338 -21.82 -16.66 -13.59
N LEU A 339 -21.41 -15.50 -13.09
CA LEU A 339 -20.21 -15.39 -12.27
C LEU A 339 -20.33 -16.26 -11.00
N PRO A 340 -19.25 -16.93 -10.58
CA PRO A 340 -19.29 -17.75 -9.37
C PRO A 340 -19.26 -16.86 -8.12
N TYR A 341 -20.26 -16.99 -7.25
CA TYR A 341 -20.39 -16.20 -6.02
C TYR A 341 -20.34 -17.02 -4.72
N THR A 342 -20.28 -18.35 -4.82
CA THR A 342 -20.08 -19.20 -3.64
C THR A 342 -18.59 -19.34 -3.39
N LEU A 343 -18.10 -18.87 -2.26
CA LEU A 343 -16.71 -19.10 -1.86
C LEU A 343 -16.52 -20.51 -1.32
N GLU A 344 -15.46 -21.16 -1.75
CA GLU A 344 -14.97 -22.42 -1.21
C GLU A 344 -13.56 -22.21 -0.67
N VAL A 345 -13.34 -22.56 0.60
CA VAL A 345 -12.03 -22.48 1.25
C VAL A 345 -11.64 -23.85 1.77
N ASN A 346 -10.48 -24.35 1.35
CA ASN A 346 -9.97 -25.69 1.69
C ASN A 346 -11.01 -26.80 1.43
N GLY A 347 -11.68 -26.75 0.27
CA GLY A 347 -12.69 -27.73 -0.15
C GLY A 347 -14.06 -27.60 0.54
N ARG A 348 -14.26 -26.60 1.40
CA ARG A 348 -15.53 -26.38 2.10
C ARG A 348 -16.20 -25.09 1.62
N LYS A 349 -17.45 -25.19 1.18
CA LYS A 349 -18.30 -24.03 0.85
C LYS A 349 -18.52 -23.16 2.10
N VAL A 350 -18.30 -21.86 1.95
CA VAL A 350 -18.43 -20.85 2.99
C VAL A 350 -19.64 -19.98 2.68
N PHE A 351 -20.59 -19.93 3.61
CA PHE A 351 -21.65 -18.93 3.54
C PHE A 351 -21.07 -17.60 4.01
N VAL A 352 -20.99 -16.63 3.11
CA VAL A 352 -20.40 -15.32 3.38
C VAL A 352 -21.33 -14.52 4.28
N LYS A 353 -20.81 -14.11 5.45
CA LYS A 353 -21.47 -13.24 6.42
C LYS A 353 -20.53 -12.10 6.72
N GLY A 354 -20.95 -10.88 6.46
CA GLY A 354 -20.01 -9.79 6.47
C GLY A 354 -20.65 -8.42 6.38
N TRP A 355 -19.78 -7.43 6.43
CA TRP A 355 -20.13 -6.02 6.34
C TRP A 355 -19.29 -5.36 5.24
N ASN A 356 -19.78 -4.20 4.78
CA ASN A 356 -18.95 -3.26 4.05
C ASN A 356 -18.07 -2.50 5.05
N TRP A 357 -16.79 -2.43 4.75
CA TRP A 357 -15.79 -1.70 5.51
C TRP A 357 -15.53 -0.37 4.82
N ALA A 358 -16.00 0.70 5.44
CA ALA A 358 -15.61 2.06 5.14
C ALA A 358 -14.44 2.46 6.05
N PRO A 359 -13.68 3.51 5.69
CA PRO A 359 -12.60 4.03 6.55
C PRO A 359 -13.12 4.29 7.97
N VAL A 360 -12.40 3.80 8.98
CA VAL A 360 -12.82 3.89 10.39
C VAL A 360 -12.64 5.29 10.99
N ASP A 361 -12.03 6.21 10.24
CA ASP A 361 -11.91 7.62 10.57
C ASP A 361 -11.81 8.46 9.28
N GLN A 362 -12.29 9.71 9.35
CA GLN A 362 -12.14 10.68 8.28
C GLN A 362 -10.70 11.25 8.24
N LEU A 363 -10.05 11.32 9.39
CA LEU A 363 -8.62 11.64 9.56
C LEU A 363 -7.79 10.35 9.51
N TYR A 364 -7.71 9.75 8.33
CA TYR A 364 -7.17 8.39 8.20
C TYR A 364 -5.65 8.28 8.31
N GLY A 365 -4.91 9.37 8.19
CA GLY A 365 -3.45 9.38 8.27
C GLY A 365 -2.94 9.01 9.66
N ARG A 366 -3.78 9.04 10.70
CA ARG A 366 -3.41 8.64 12.08
C ARG A 366 -4.41 7.73 12.80
N ILE A 367 -4.96 6.76 12.09
CA ILE A 367 -5.83 5.78 12.75
C ILE A 367 -5.01 4.98 13.77
N LYS A 368 -5.43 5.05 15.04
CA LYS A 368 -4.82 4.29 16.14
C LYS A 368 -5.09 2.79 15.95
N GLU A 369 -4.07 1.98 16.17
CA GLU A 369 -4.14 0.51 16.09
C GLU A 369 -5.30 -0.08 16.91
N ASP A 370 -5.55 0.46 18.11
CA ASP A 370 -6.65 0.02 18.97
C ASP A 370 -8.03 0.15 18.30
N ARG A 371 -8.23 1.12 17.40
CA ARG A 371 -9.49 1.25 16.65
C ARG A 371 -9.66 0.12 15.64
N TYR A 372 -8.60 -0.22 14.89
CA TYR A 372 -8.63 -1.38 13.99
C TYR A 372 -8.88 -2.66 14.77
N ARG A 373 -8.11 -2.90 15.85
CA ARG A 373 -8.27 -4.09 16.71
C ARG A 373 -9.68 -4.19 17.26
N HIS A 374 -10.25 -3.08 17.73
CA HIS A 374 -11.61 -3.03 18.24
C HIS A 374 -12.64 -3.41 17.17
N ALA A 375 -12.60 -2.77 16.00
CA ALA A 375 -13.57 -3.00 14.93
C ALA A 375 -13.49 -4.42 14.35
N ILE A 376 -12.27 -4.94 14.14
CA ILE A 376 -12.06 -6.31 13.64
C ILE A 376 -12.50 -7.35 14.67
N ARG A 377 -12.23 -7.11 15.97
CA ARG A 377 -12.72 -7.97 17.04
C ARG A 377 -14.25 -7.98 17.08
N LEU A 378 -14.91 -6.84 16.94
CA LEU A 378 -16.39 -6.77 16.86
C LEU A 378 -16.93 -7.60 15.70
N ALA A 379 -16.33 -7.49 14.51
CA ALA A 379 -16.73 -8.30 13.36
C ALA A 379 -16.54 -9.81 13.64
N LYS A 380 -15.40 -10.20 14.23
CA LYS A 380 -15.14 -11.60 14.61
C LYS A 380 -16.17 -12.13 15.61
N ASP A 381 -16.43 -11.37 16.68
CA ASP A 381 -17.37 -11.71 17.75
C ASP A 381 -18.82 -11.77 17.23
N ALA A 382 -19.15 -10.98 16.20
CA ALA A 382 -20.42 -11.01 15.48
C ALA A 382 -20.54 -12.18 14.48
N ASN A 383 -19.58 -13.10 14.45
CA ASN A 383 -19.50 -14.22 13.51
C ASN A 383 -19.42 -13.79 12.03
N CYS A 384 -18.91 -12.58 11.75
CA CYS A 384 -18.52 -12.18 10.41
C CYS A 384 -17.31 -13.00 9.97
N ASN A 385 -17.30 -13.38 8.70
CA ASN A 385 -16.19 -14.08 8.06
C ASN A 385 -15.68 -13.38 6.81
N LEU A 386 -16.28 -12.24 6.42
CA LEU A 386 -15.80 -11.40 5.34
C LEU A 386 -16.04 -9.91 5.63
N LEU A 387 -15.08 -9.06 5.27
CA LEU A 387 -15.23 -7.61 5.17
C LEU A 387 -14.95 -7.18 3.72
N ARG A 388 -15.88 -6.41 3.13
CA ARG A 388 -15.69 -5.77 1.82
C ARG A 388 -15.11 -4.39 2.01
N VAL A 389 -13.82 -4.22 1.73
CA VAL A 389 -13.17 -2.90 1.70
C VAL A 389 -13.65 -2.17 0.46
N TRP A 390 -14.47 -1.15 0.70
CA TRP A 390 -15.21 -0.43 -0.34
C TRP A 390 -14.32 0.52 -1.16
N GLY A 391 -14.56 0.57 -2.48
CA GLY A 391 -13.69 1.20 -3.47
C GLY A 391 -13.60 2.73 -3.47
N GLY A 392 -14.46 3.44 -2.74
CA GLY A 392 -14.25 4.89 -2.52
C GLY A 392 -13.46 5.21 -1.24
N GLY A 393 -13.03 4.19 -0.50
CA GLY A 393 -12.32 4.29 0.76
C GLY A 393 -10.80 4.28 0.57
N LEU A 394 -10.10 3.66 1.50
CA LEU A 394 -8.65 3.52 1.50
C LEU A 394 -8.21 2.21 0.84
N LEU A 395 -6.96 2.16 0.38
CA LEU A 395 -6.22 0.91 0.47
C LEU A 395 -5.85 0.80 1.94
N GLU A 396 -6.46 -0.13 2.65
CA GLU A 396 -6.24 -0.21 4.08
C GLU A 396 -4.76 -0.44 4.42
N ARG A 397 -4.38 -0.09 5.64
CA ARG A 397 -3.01 -0.29 6.14
C ARG A 397 -2.69 -1.77 6.22
N GLU A 398 -1.41 -2.11 6.19
CA GLU A 398 -0.95 -3.49 6.39
C GLU A 398 -1.55 -4.12 7.65
N LEU A 399 -1.58 -3.34 8.75
CA LEU A 399 -2.18 -3.70 10.02
C LEU A 399 -3.63 -4.22 9.90
N PHE A 400 -4.45 -3.65 9.01
CA PHE A 400 -5.83 -4.14 8.82
C PHE A 400 -5.85 -5.58 8.31
N TYR A 401 -5.05 -5.88 7.28
CA TYR A 401 -4.99 -7.23 6.71
C TYR A 401 -4.33 -8.21 7.67
N ASP A 402 -3.29 -7.79 8.39
CA ASP A 402 -2.65 -8.55 9.46
C ASP A 402 -3.65 -8.98 10.53
N LEU A 403 -4.50 -8.05 10.98
CA LEU A 403 -5.54 -8.33 11.95
C LEU A 403 -6.65 -9.22 11.37
N CYS A 404 -6.96 -9.08 10.08
CA CYS A 404 -7.92 -9.97 9.40
C CYS A 404 -7.36 -11.39 9.25
N ASP A 405 -6.06 -11.54 8.97
CA ASP A 405 -5.35 -12.82 8.92
C ASP A 405 -5.44 -13.52 10.29
N GLU A 406 -5.13 -12.81 11.37
CA GLU A 406 -5.22 -13.31 12.74
C GLU A 406 -6.68 -13.63 13.16
N ALA A 407 -7.63 -12.81 12.74
CA ALA A 407 -9.04 -12.96 13.10
C ALA A 407 -9.77 -14.05 12.29
N GLY A 408 -9.22 -14.47 11.14
CA GLY A 408 -9.90 -15.35 10.20
C GLY A 408 -10.95 -14.60 9.37
N ILE A 409 -10.84 -13.29 9.24
CA ILE A 409 -11.80 -12.49 8.48
C ILE A 409 -11.30 -12.40 7.05
N MET A 410 -12.07 -12.91 6.09
CA MET A 410 -11.74 -12.78 4.68
C MET A 410 -11.89 -11.33 4.23
N VAL A 411 -11.09 -10.91 3.26
CA VAL A 411 -11.14 -9.56 2.70
C VAL A 411 -11.54 -9.64 1.23
N TRP A 412 -12.58 -8.89 0.88
CA TRP A 412 -12.89 -8.48 -0.48
C TRP A 412 -12.35 -7.06 -0.65
N GLN A 413 -11.28 -6.90 -1.43
CA GLN A 413 -10.67 -5.61 -1.70
C GLN A 413 -11.15 -5.06 -3.04
N GLU A 414 -11.78 -3.89 -3.02
CA GLU A 414 -12.04 -3.13 -4.23
C GLU A 414 -10.85 -2.25 -4.59
N PHE A 415 -10.59 -2.07 -5.89
CA PHE A 415 -9.76 -0.98 -6.38
C PHE A 415 -10.48 0.36 -6.20
N HIS A 416 -9.71 1.46 -6.27
CA HIS A 416 -10.16 2.80 -5.90
C HIS A 416 -11.05 3.46 -6.94
N GLN A 417 -12.18 2.82 -7.20
CA GLN A 417 -13.21 3.22 -8.13
C GLN A 417 -14.57 3.14 -7.44
N SER A 418 -15.42 4.12 -7.69
CA SER A 418 -16.79 4.14 -7.18
C SER A 418 -17.74 4.87 -8.13
N SER A 419 -19.02 4.56 -8.05
CA SER A 419 -20.13 5.36 -8.59
C SER A 419 -20.11 6.80 -8.06
N SER A 420 -20.77 7.70 -8.79
CA SER A 420 -20.91 9.13 -8.44
C SER A 420 -22.34 9.66 -8.63
N GLY A 421 -23.26 8.84 -9.15
CA GLY A 421 -24.69 9.13 -9.26
C GLY A 421 -25.19 9.55 -10.64
N ILE A 422 -24.54 10.50 -11.32
CA ILE A 422 -24.98 10.97 -12.67
C ILE A 422 -24.37 10.10 -13.77
N ASN A 423 -23.08 9.82 -13.69
CA ASN A 423 -22.34 8.88 -14.49
C ASN A 423 -21.49 8.03 -13.54
N ASN A 424 -21.53 6.71 -13.75
CA ASN A 424 -20.91 5.72 -12.87
C ASN A 424 -19.82 4.89 -13.56
N GLU A 425 -19.52 5.19 -14.83
CA GLU A 425 -18.47 4.50 -15.57
C GLU A 425 -17.10 5.12 -15.28
N PRO A 426 -16.04 4.31 -15.09
CA PRO A 426 -14.67 4.81 -15.08
C PRO A 426 -14.32 5.50 -16.40
N ALA A 427 -13.33 6.38 -16.37
CA ALA A 427 -12.82 6.98 -17.60
C ALA A 427 -12.25 5.90 -18.54
N ARG A 428 -12.41 6.12 -19.85
CA ARG A 428 -12.01 5.15 -20.90
C ARG A 428 -10.73 5.55 -21.64
N ASP A 429 -10.21 6.75 -21.37
CA ASP A 429 -9.00 7.24 -22.01
C ASP A 429 -7.79 6.32 -21.73
N PRO A 430 -6.98 5.99 -22.75
CA PRO A 430 -5.88 5.03 -22.60
C PRO A 430 -4.87 5.39 -21.51
N GLU A 431 -4.64 6.68 -21.27
CA GLU A 431 -3.74 7.17 -20.23
C GLU A 431 -4.25 6.79 -18.83
N TYR A 432 -5.55 6.99 -18.55
CA TYR A 432 -6.13 6.57 -17.28
C TYR A 432 -6.21 5.06 -17.11
N VAL A 433 -6.47 4.32 -18.20
CA VAL A 433 -6.42 2.84 -18.19
C VAL A 433 -5.02 2.35 -17.81
N ALA A 434 -3.98 2.93 -18.43
CA ALA A 434 -2.59 2.60 -18.13
C ALA A 434 -2.21 2.99 -16.69
N TYR A 435 -2.65 4.16 -16.22
CA TYR A 435 -2.50 4.60 -14.83
C TYR A 435 -3.11 3.60 -13.85
N CYS A 436 -4.38 3.20 -14.03
CA CYS A 436 -5.05 2.23 -13.16
C CYS A 436 -4.31 0.88 -13.13
N ALA A 437 -3.82 0.42 -14.29
CA ALA A 437 -3.04 -0.81 -14.38
C ALA A 437 -1.70 -0.70 -13.63
N ASP A 438 -1.01 0.43 -13.74
CA ASP A 438 0.25 0.68 -13.02
C ASP A 438 0.04 0.74 -11.50
N GLN A 439 -0.99 1.45 -11.04
CA GLN A 439 -1.37 1.47 -9.63
C GLN A 439 -1.68 0.06 -9.12
N ALA A 440 -2.46 -0.73 -9.87
CA ALA A 440 -2.74 -2.12 -9.51
C ALA A 440 -1.46 -2.99 -9.44
N ARG A 441 -0.50 -2.81 -10.35
CA ARG A 441 0.79 -3.56 -10.33
C ARG A 441 1.62 -3.26 -9.09
N ASN A 442 1.45 -2.09 -8.49
CA ASN A 442 2.10 -1.71 -7.25
C ASN A 442 1.32 -2.21 -6.01
N ILE A 443 -0.01 -2.18 -6.05
CA ILE A 443 -0.87 -2.54 -4.92
C ILE A 443 -0.97 -4.06 -4.72
N VAL A 444 -1.30 -4.79 -5.79
CA VAL A 444 -1.65 -6.22 -5.71
C VAL A 444 -0.52 -7.05 -5.09
N PRO A 445 0.75 -6.93 -5.52
CA PRO A 445 1.82 -7.75 -4.97
C PRO A 445 2.11 -7.48 -3.50
N ARG A 446 1.86 -6.25 -3.01
CA ARG A 446 2.05 -5.90 -1.59
C ARG A 446 1.06 -6.65 -0.70
N ARG A 447 -0.17 -6.84 -1.16
CA ARG A 447 -1.25 -7.47 -0.36
C ARG A 447 -1.45 -8.96 -0.63
N ALA A 448 -0.93 -9.49 -1.74
CA ALA A 448 -1.14 -10.88 -2.17
C ALA A 448 -0.62 -11.96 -1.19
N HIS A 449 0.23 -11.59 -0.24
CA HIS A 449 0.75 -12.50 0.77
C HIS A 449 -0.23 -12.75 1.94
N HIS A 450 -1.24 -11.89 2.12
CA HIS A 450 -2.26 -12.05 3.16
C HIS A 450 -3.21 -13.20 2.82
N PRO A 451 -3.34 -14.23 3.68
CA PRO A 451 -4.34 -15.27 3.51
C PRO A 451 -5.77 -14.75 3.65
N SER A 452 -6.04 -13.67 4.38
CA SER A 452 -7.39 -13.09 4.47
C SER A 452 -7.92 -12.62 3.11
N LEU A 453 -7.06 -12.06 2.25
CA LEU A 453 -7.47 -11.48 0.97
C LEU A 453 -7.88 -12.55 -0.05
N VAL A 454 -9.18 -12.58 -0.39
CA VAL A 454 -9.80 -13.64 -1.20
C VAL A 454 -10.36 -13.14 -2.54
N ILE A 455 -10.80 -11.88 -2.59
CA ILE A 455 -11.41 -11.26 -3.76
C ILE A 455 -10.73 -9.92 -4.02
N TRP A 456 -10.32 -9.71 -5.27
CA TRP A 456 -10.09 -8.40 -5.85
C TRP A 456 -11.33 -8.00 -6.65
N CYS A 457 -11.69 -6.71 -6.62
CA CYS A 457 -12.83 -6.22 -7.37
C CYS A 457 -12.53 -4.86 -7.99
N GLY A 458 -13.02 -4.63 -9.21
CA GLY A 458 -12.70 -3.42 -9.97
C GLY A 458 -13.24 -2.11 -9.37
N GLY A 459 -14.34 -2.15 -8.62
CA GLY A 459 -14.89 -0.96 -7.96
C GLY A 459 -16.33 -1.10 -7.47
N ASN A 460 -16.81 -0.03 -6.82
CA ASN A 460 -18.18 0.07 -6.30
C ASN A 460 -19.15 0.63 -7.33
N GLU A 461 -20.23 -0.10 -7.61
CA GLU A 461 -21.43 0.35 -8.32
C GLU A 461 -21.15 0.97 -9.71
N LEU A 462 -20.11 0.49 -10.38
CA LEU A 462 -19.78 0.94 -11.72
C LEU A 462 -20.82 0.37 -12.69
N CYS A 463 -21.53 1.25 -13.39
CA CYS A 463 -22.58 0.91 -14.36
C CYS A 463 -22.66 1.94 -15.47
N ASP A 464 -23.22 1.53 -16.61
CA ASP A 464 -23.53 2.42 -17.72
C ASP A 464 -24.74 3.34 -17.44
N ASP A 465 -25.04 4.23 -18.38
CA ASP A 465 -26.18 5.17 -18.26
C ASP A 465 -27.55 4.47 -18.17
N ALA A 466 -27.64 3.19 -18.56
CA ALA A 466 -28.83 2.36 -18.42
C ALA A 466 -28.89 1.60 -17.08
N MET A 467 -27.95 1.88 -16.16
CA MET A 467 -27.77 1.17 -14.90
C MET A 467 -27.47 -0.32 -15.09
N THR A 468 -26.82 -0.69 -16.19
CA THR A 468 -26.26 -2.04 -16.36
C THR A 468 -24.88 -2.09 -15.72
N PRO A 469 -24.62 -3.00 -14.76
CA PRO A 469 -23.30 -3.14 -14.18
C PRO A 469 -22.20 -3.32 -15.22
N CYS A 470 -21.08 -2.60 -15.05
CA CYS A 470 -19.91 -2.78 -15.91
C CYS A 470 -19.33 -4.19 -15.72
N ASP A 471 -18.82 -4.78 -16.80
CA ASP A 471 -18.15 -6.07 -16.76
C ASP A 471 -16.67 -5.94 -17.18
N ALA A 472 -15.98 -7.07 -17.32
CA ALA A 472 -14.58 -7.10 -17.72
C ALA A 472 -14.34 -6.72 -19.20
N SER A 473 -15.38 -6.31 -19.96
CA SER A 473 -15.21 -5.67 -21.28
C SER A 473 -14.88 -4.17 -21.17
N HIS A 474 -15.16 -3.54 -20.02
CA HIS A 474 -14.77 -2.15 -19.78
C HIS A 474 -13.23 -2.04 -19.70
N PRO A 475 -12.56 -1.11 -20.42
CA PRO A 475 -11.10 -1.06 -20.53
C PRO A 475 -10.35 -1.05 -19.20
N VAL A 476 -10.78 -0.22 -18.25
CA VAL A 476 -10.19 -0.18 -16.90
C VAL A 476 -10.35 -1.53 -16.19
N LEU A 477 -11.54 -2.12 -16.22
CA LEU A 477 -11.83 -3.37 -15.51
C LEU A 477 -11.11 -4.57 -16.15
N ALA A 478 -10.92 -4.55 -17.46
CA ALA A 478 -10.11 -5.51 -18.18
C ALA A 478 -8.63 -5.42 -17.77
N ALA A 479 -8.09 -4.20 -17.69
CA ALA A 479 -6.70 -3.97 -17.30
C ALA A 479 -6.43 -4.37 -15.85
N LEU A 480 -7.34 -4.04 -14.92
CA LEU A 480 -7.25 -4.47 -13.52
C LEU A 480 -7.31 -6.00 -13.39
N ARG A 481 -8.21 -6.65 -14.12
CA ARG A 481 -8.30 -8.11 -14.18
C ARG A 481 -6.98 -8.73 -14.63
N GLN A 482 -6.41 -8.22 -15.73
CA GLN A 482 -5.16 -8.72 -16.27
C GLN A 482 -4.03 -8.63 -15.22
N VAL A 483 -3.92 -7.50 -14.52
CA VAL A 483 -2.91 -7.34 -13.46
C VAL A 483 -3.11 -8.34 -12.33
N VAL A 484 -4.35 -8.57 -11.88
CA VAL A 484 -4.64 -9.58 -10.84
C VAL A 484 -4.29 -10.99 -11.34
N GLU A 485 -4.63 -11.35 -12.57
CA GLU A 485 -4.30 -12.66 -13.16
C GLU A 485 -2.76 -12.84 -13.32
N GLU A 486 -2.01 -11.79 -13.62
CA GLU A 486 -0.55 -11.83 -13.74
C GLU A 486 0.17 -11.90 -12.39
N THR A 487 -0.33 -11.15 -11.40
CA THR A 487 0.41 -10.89 -10.15
C THR A 487 -0.15 -11.62 -8.93
N ASP A 488 -1.43 -12.01 -8.94
CA ASP A 488 -2.09 -12.77 -7.88
C ASP A 488 -3.14 -13.76 -8.42
N PRO A 489 -2.75 -14.71 -9.31
CA PRO A 489 -3.66 -15.60 -10.04
C PRO A 489 -4.50 -16.53 -9.17
N GLN A 490 -4.24 -16.57 -7.87
CA GLN A 490 -4.92 -17.43 -6.91
C GLN A 490 -6.19 -16.78 -6.34
N ARG A 491 -6.40 -15.47 -6.60
CA ARG A 491 -7.53 -14.70 -6.08
C ARG A 491 -8.61 -14.57 -7.13
N ILE A 492 -9.83 -14.39 -6.63
CA ILE A 492 -11.01 -14.17 -7.47
C ILE A 492 -10.99 -12.71 -7.91
N TYR A 493 -11.31 -12.45 -9.18
CA TYR A 493 -11.56 -11.09 -9.67
C TYR A 493 -13.05 -10.91 -10.01
N LEU A 494 -13.65 -9.85 -9.47
CA LEU A 494 -14.99 -9.38 -9.85
C LEU A 494 -14.89 -8.01 -10.54
N PRO A 495 -15.60 -7.76 -11.65
CA PRO A 495 -15.45 -6.51 -12.38
C PRO A 495 -15.95 -5.30 -11.58
N THR A 496 -17.06 -5.43 -10.87
CA THR A 496 -17.68 -4.36 -10.07
C THR A 496 -18.61 -4.97 -9.03
N SER A 497 -19.07 -4.18 -8.07
CA SER A 497 -20.06 -4.60 -7.07
C SER A 497 -21.21 -3.59 -7.00
N PRO A 498 -22.44 -3.95 -7.41
CA PRO A 498 -22.89 -5.28 -7.84
C PRO A 498 -22.45 -5.60 -9.27
N SER A 499 -22.12 -6.87 -9.58
CA SER A 499 -21.93 -7.35 -10.95
C SER A 499 -23.01 -8.34 -11.39
N GLY A 500 -23.32 -8.36 -12.69
CA GLY A 500 -24.39 -9.18 -13.26
C GLY A 500 -25.24 -8.38 -14.24
N PRO A 501 -26.35 -8.94 -14.75
CA PRO A 501 -27.16 -8.29 -15.78
C PRO A 501 -27.99 -7.11 -15.26
N VAL A 502 -28.17 -6.98 -13.94
CA VAL A 502 -28.98 -5.94 -13.31
C VAL A 502 -28.26 -5.36 -12.10
N PHE A 503 -28.41 -4.05 -11.89
CA PHE A 503 -27.79 -3.34 -10.77
C PHE A 503 -28.52 -3.57 -9.45
N ALA A 504 -29.84 -3.62 -9.47
CA ALA A 504 -30.67 -4.00 -8.33
C ALA A 504 -31.51 -5.22 -8.71
N ALA A 505 -31.53 -6.22 -7.82
CA ALA A 505 -32.31 -7.44 -7.98
C ALA A 505 -33.72 -7.30 -7.42
#